data_AF-A0A0S2SBD3-F1
#
_entry.id   AF-A0A0S2SBD3-F1
#
_cell.length_a   1.000
_cell.length_b   1.000
_cell.length_c   1.000
_cell.angle_alpha   90.00
_cell.angle_beta   90.00
_cell.angle_gamma   90.00
#
_symmetry.space_group_name_H-M   'P 1'
#
loop_
_entity.id
_entity.type
_entity.pdbx_description
1 polymer ?
#
loop_
_entity_poly.entity_id
_entity_poly.type
_entity_poly.pdbx_seq_one_letter_code
_entity_poly.pdbx_strand_id
1 'polypeptide(L)'
;MEEHDLMKHPPTVVPGEHVVNGRYIRPEPDRMAVLSATYGASIFFRRWAAWMIDFILIVFGYGGLVYFAAKKLAAAESPNIVMVVGIFLIGSFCYYLLLEGLTGYTLGKYLLRIQVVNGEGSSPGIVKSLIRTAIHLVDTNPLVFWGLPAGICVLATPKKQRLGDMAAGTYVVKVRDLRAVGRKKTGIFAGAIILMTIISAIFAVSLISSLITQVTKPDVFVSKDDQFEVTAPWSWSRDYTINEDADISIKNEFTERYLIVLSEPKSDFDSSMTLQEYKQIIQGHIESGLTTPESGKASNIVVNGYPAIEFTLKGEVEDTPVMYNVTTIETPSHYHQVLAWTYASRYGRSQQELRKIRNSFREVKH
;
A
#
# COMPACT_ATOMS: atom_id res chain seq x y z
N MET A 1 38.38 31.72 18.74
CA MET A 1 39.25 32.51 17.85
C MET A 1 40.33 31.55 17.42
N GLU A 2 40.17 30.94 16.25
CA GLU A 2 41.24 30.24 15.53
C GLU A 2 40.74 30.09 14.09
N GLU A 3 41.36 30.88 13.22
CA GLU A 3 41.02 31.07 11.82
C GLU A 3 41.84 30.03 11.02
N HIS A 4 41.16 29.04 10.44
CA HIS A 4 41.84 27.96 9.72
C HIS A 4 42.16 28.42 8.30
N ASP A 5 43.42 28.80 8.12
CA ASP A 5 44.05 29.28 6.90
C ASP A 5 44.02 28.22 5.77
N LEU A 6 43.46 28.58 4.61
CA LEU A 6 43.11 27.71 3.48
C LEU A 6 44.23 27.58 2.42
N MET A 7 45.49 27.84 2.79
CA MET A 7 46.61 27.96 1.84
C MET A 7 47.70 26.89 1.95
N LYS A 8 47.39 25.61 2.26
CA LYS A 8 48.47 24.60 2.42
C LYS A 8 48.46 23.30 1.62
N HIS A 9 47.44 22.90 0.86
CA HIS A 9 47.55 21.68 0.04
C HIS A 9 46.75 21.72 -1.27
N PRO A 10 47.38 21.68 -2.47
CA PRO A 10 46.67 21.50 -3.73
C PRO A 10 46.45 20.01 -4.02
N PRO A 11 45.27 19.60 -4.54
CA PRO A 11 45.06 18.24 -5.03
C PRO A 11 45.64 18.07 -6.44
N THR A 12 46.46 17.04 -6.61
CA THR A 12 47.04 16.58 -7.87
C THR A 12 45.97 15.88 -8.72
N VAL A 13 45.49 16.53 -9.78
CA VAL A 13 44.74 15.87 -10.87
C VAL A 13 45.14 16.52 -12.20
N VAL A 14 45.69 15.73 -13.12
CA VAL A 14 45.96 16.04 -14.54
C VAL A 14 44.90 15.25 -15.33
N PRO A 15 44.14 15.79 -16.33
CA PRO A 15 44.68 15.96 -17.70
C PRO A 15 43.98 16.95 -18.68
N GLY A 16 44.71 17.32 -19.75
CA GLY A 16 44.21 17.52 -21.12
C GLY A 16 43.95 18.98 -21.57
N GLU A 17 44.93 19.62 -22.21
CA GLU A 17 44.85 21.03 -22.64
C GLU A 17 44.92 21.23 -24.16
N HIS A 18 43.96 21.99 -24.69
CA HIS A 18 44.11 22.72 -25.95
C HIS A 18 44.75 24.07 -25.66
N VAL A 19 45.94 24.30 -26.21
CA VAL A 19 46.71 25.55 -26.09
C VAL A 19 46.34 26.47 -27.26
N VAL A 20 45.69 27.60 -26.96
CA VAL A 20 45.64 28.74 -27.89
C VAL A 20 46.05 30.00 -27.12
N ASN A 21 47.13 30.65 -27.59
CA ASN A 21 47.61 31.97 -27.17
C ASN A 21 48.01 32.17 -25.70
N GLY A 22 48.72 31.20 -25.09
CA GLY A 22 49.59 31.44 -23.93
C GLY A 22 48.94 32.04 -22.68
N ARG A 23 47.61 32.14 -22.63
CA ARG A 23 46.83 32.56 -21.45
C ARG A 23 46.08 31.34 -20.95
N TYR A 24 46.34 30.97 -19.70
CA TYR A 24 45.49 30.05 -18.96
C TYR A 24 44.11 30.69 -18.79
N ILE A 25 43.19 30.43 -19.72
CA ILE A 25 41.78 30.68 -19.48
C ILE A 25 41.28 29.44 -18.73
N ARG A 26 41.36 29.46 -17.40
CA ARG A 26 40.52 28.54 -16.62
C ARG A 26 39.08 28.92 -16.94
N PRO A 27 38.25 28.01 -17.49
CA PRO A 27 36.81 28.24 -17.50
C PRO A 27 36.43 28.53 -16.06
N GLU A 28 35.90 29.72 -15.79
CA GLU A 28 35.47 30.08 -14.45
C GLU A 28 34.50 28.98 -13.99
N PRO A 29 34.78 28.28 -12.89
CA PRO A 29 34.00 27.10 -12.54
C PRO A 29 32.55 27.53 -12.33
N ASP A 30 31.63 26.84 -12.99
CA ASP A 30 30.18 27.03 -12.82
C ASP A 30 29.87 27.32 -11.35
N ARG A 31 29.29 28.50 -11.07
CA ARG A 31 29.04 28.95 -9.69
C ARG A 31 28.26 27.91 -8.89
N MET A 32 27.33 27.22 -9.54
CA MET A 32 26.55 26.14 -8.93
C MET A 32 27.33 24.82 -8.76
N ALA A 33 28.38 24.56 -9.54
CA ALA A 33 29.26 23.42 -9.33
C ALA A 33 30.03 23.54 -8.02
N VAL A 34 30.62 24.72 -7.79
CA VAL A 34 31.35 25.03 -6.55
C VAL A 34 30.41 24.90 -5.35
N LEU A 35 29.20 25.47 -5.44
CA LEU A 35 28.20 25.36 -4.39
C LEU A 35 27.78 23.91 -4.12
N SER A 36 27.49 23.14 -5.17
CA SER A 36 27.04 21.74 -5.05
C SER A 36 28.09 20.83 -4.39
N ALA A 37 29.38 21.10 -4.63
CA ALA A 37 30.49 20.34 -4.06
C ALA A 37 30.62 20.52 -2.54
N THR A 38 30.10 21.61 -1.98
CA THR A 38 30.07 21.84 -0.52
C THR A 38 29.08 20.94 0.22
N TYR A 39 28.17 20.27 -0.49
CA TYR A 39 27.14 19.46 0.13
C TYR A 39 27.62 18.05 0.48
N GLY A 40 27.43 17.67 1.75
CA GLY A 40 27.54 16.27 2.19
C GLY A 40 26.33 15.42 1.80
N ALA A 41 26.29 14.16 2.28
CA ALA A 41 25.27 13.16 1.97
C ALA A 41 23.80 13.61 2.22
N SER A 42 23.57 14.65 3.03
CA SER A 42 22.24 15.24 3.23
C SER A 42 21.52 15.64 1.94
N ILE A 43 22.26 16.01 0.88
CA ILE A 43 21.65 16.36 -0.41
C ILE A 43 21.08 15.12 -1.11
N PHE A 44 21.74 13.97 -0.98
CA PHE A 44 21.26 12.70 -1.51
C PHE A 44 19.91 12.33 -0.89
N PHE A 45 19.81 12.33 0.45
CA PHE A 45 18.55 12.01 1.14
C PHE A 45 17.40 12.95 0.77
N ARG A 46 17.67 14.25 0.62
CA ARG A 46 16.64 15.21 0.15
C ARG A 46 16.18 14.91 -1.27
N ARG A 47 17.09 14.49 -2.16
CA ARG A 47 16.73 14.12 -3.54
C ARG A 47 15.95 12.81 -3.59
N TRP A 48 16.30 11.85 -2.74
CA TRP A 48 15.59 10.57 -2.63
C TRP A 48 14.19 10.76 -2.05
N ALA A 49 14.07 11.48 -0.93
CA ALA A 49 12.77 11.81 -0.35
C ALA A 49 11.90 12.64 -1.30
N ALA A 50 12.48 13.55 -2.10
CA ALA A 50 11.72 14.31 -3.11
C ALA A 50 11.12 13.36 -4.16
N TRP A 51 11.92 12.42 -4.64
CA TRP A 51 11.47 11.41 -5.60
C TRP A 51 10.37 10.51 -5.01
N MET A 52 10.47 10.09 -3.75
CA MET A 52 9.40 9.33 -3.09
C MET A 52 8.09 10.12 -3.01
N ILE A 53 8.17 11.39 -2.64
CA ILE A 53 7.00 12.27 -2.59
C ILE A 53 6.39 12.42 -3.98
N ASP A 54 7.20 12.69 -5.00
CA ASP A 54 6.74 12.79 -6.38
C ASP A 54 6.13 11.46 -6.87
N PHE A 55 6.72 10.31 -6.53
CA PHE A 55 6.21 8.98 -6.86
C PHE A 55 4.82 8.75 -6.24
N ILE A 56 4.65 9.03 -4.94
CA ILE A 56 3.36 8.87 -4.25
C ILE A 56 2.30 9.79 -4.88
N LEU A 57 2.63 11.06 -5.12
CA LEU A 57 1.71 12.03 -5.71
C LEU A 57 1.30 11.64 -7.13
N ILE A 58 2.25 11.21 -7.95
CA ILE A 58 1.97 10.82 -9.33
C ILE A 58 1.16 9.52 -9.35
N VAL A 59 1.63 8.46 -8.69
CA VAL A 59 0.97 7.14 -8.74
C VAL A 59 -0.42 7.18 -8.12
N PHE A 60 -0.54 7.70 -6.89
CA PHE A 60 -1.83 7.67 -6.20
C PHE A 60 -2.72 8.86 -6.59
N GLY A 61 -2.15 10.06 -6.74
CA GLY A 61 -2.92 11.25 -7.05
C GLY A 61 -3.27 11.38 -8.52
N TYR A 62 -2.27 11.52 -9.39
CA TYR A 62 -2.52 11.61 -10.84
C TYR A 62 -3.07 10.29 -11.41
N GLY A 63 -2.52 9.14 -11.00
CA GLY A 63 -3.05 7.83 -11.37
C GLY A 63 -4.48 7.63 -10.88
N GLY A 64 -4.81 8.07 -9.67
CA GLY A 64 -6.18 8.08 -9.16
C GLY A 64 -7.12 8.94 -10.01
N LEU A 65 -6.72 10.17 -10.34
CA LEU A 65 -7.47 11.06 -11.23
C LEU A 65 -7.77 10.39 -12.58
N VAL A 66 -6.74 9.83 -13.25
CA VAL A 66 -6.89 9.17 -14.54
C VAL A 66 -7.82 7.96 -14.44
N TYR A 67 -7.64 7.13 -13.39
CA TYR A 67 -8.48 5.96 -13.15
C TYR A 67 -9.95 6.32 -12.94
N PHE A 68 -10.25 7.27 -12.06
CA PHE A 68 -11.63 7.68 -11.79
C PHE A 68 -12.28 8.40 -12.97
N ALA A 69 -11.52 9.21 -13.72
CA ALA A 69 -12.00 9.84 -14.95
C ALA A 69 -12.35 8.78 -16.03
N ALA A 70 -11.46 7.80 -16.25
CA ALA A 70 -11.70 6.71 -17.18
C ALA A 70 -12.92 5.87 -16.76
N LYS A 71 -13.07 5.57 -15.47
CA LYS A 71 -14.23 4.85 -14.93
C LYS A 71 -15.55 5.61 -15.15
N LYS A 72 -15.56 6.94 -14.98
CA LYS A 72 -16.74 7.77 -15.27
C LYS A 72 -17.10 7.77 -16.76
N LEU A 73 -16.09 7.81 -17.63
CA LEU A 73 -16.31 7.82 -19.07
C LEU A 73 -16.79 6.47 -19.62
N ALA A 74 -16.35 5.36 -19.01
CA ALA A 74 -16.69 3.99 -19.44
C ALA A 74 -18.11 3.52 -19.05
N ALA A 75 -18.96 4.37 -18.46
CA ALA A 75 -20.39 4.14 -18.22
C ALA A 75 -20.77 2.71 -17.72
N ALA A 76 -20.00 2.16 -16.78
CA ALA A 76 -20.16 0.86 -16.09
C ALA A 76 -19.38 -0.36 -16.65
N GLU A 77 -18.60 -0.23 -17.73
CA GLU A 77 -17.60 -1.24 -18.09
C GLU A 77 -16.25 -1.01 -17.37
N SER A 78 -15.43 -2.07 -17.25
CA SER A 78 -14.07 -1.95 -16.71
C SER A 78 -13.25 -1.03 -17.62
N PRO A 79 -12.59 0.02 -17.10
CA PRO A 79 -11.82 0.93 -17.94
C PRO A 79 -10.69 0.18 -18.64
N ASN A 80 -10.47 0.46 -19.93
CA ASN A 80 -9.38 -0.13 -20.70
C ASN A 80 -8.03 0.20 -20.04
N ILE A 81 -7.40 -0.82 -19.45
CA ILE A 81 -6.17 -0.69 -18.66
C ILE A 81 -5.03 -0.12 -19.52
N VAL A 82 -4.95 -0.50 -20.80
CA VAL A 82 -3.90 -0.01 -21.71
C VAL A 82 -4.03 1.49 -21.92
N MET A 83 -5.25 2.00 -22.09
CA MET A 83 -5.50 3.43 -22.23
C MET A 83 -5.18 4.19 -20.93
N VAL A 84 -5.60 3.66 -19.77
CA VAL A 84 -5.33 4.26 -18.46
C VAL A 84 -3.82 4.34 -18.20
N VAL A 85 -3.08 3.26 -18.46
CA VAL A 85 -1.62 3.21 -18.31
C VAL A 85 -0.95 4.14 -19.32
N GLY A 86 -1.41 4.19 -20.58
CA GLY A 86 -0.87 5.09 -21.60
C GLY A 86 -1.00 6.57 -21.21
N ILE A 87 -2.19 7.00 -20.79
CA ILE A 87 -2.44 8.37 -20.32
C ILE A 87 -1.59 8.67 -19.07
N PHE A 88 -1.52 7.72 -18.13
CA PHE A 88 -0.71 7.85 -16.93
C PHE A 88 0.78 8.09 -17.24
N LEU A 89 1.37 7.29 -18.15
CA LEU A 89 2.77 7.41 -18.54
C LEU A 89 3.06 8.74 -19.25
N ILE A 90 2.19 9.13 -20.20
CA ILE A 90 2.33 10.40 -20.93
C ILE A 90 2.23 11.58 -19.95
N GLY A 91 1.24 11.57 -19.05
CA GLY A 91 1.06 12.64 -18.07
C GLY A 91 2.21 12.72 -17.07
N SER A 92 2.73 11.58 -16.60
CA SER A 92 3.91 11.53 -15.73
C SER A 92 5.15 12.10 -16.41
N PHE A 93 5.35 11.76 -17.69
CA PHE A 93 6.45 12.31 -18.49
C PHE A 93 6.32 13.83 -18.65
N CYS A 94 5.12 14.32 -19.03
CA CYS A 94 4.84 15.75 -19.16
C CYS A 94 5.01 16.51 -17.83
N TYR A 95 4.64 15.90 -16.70
CA TYR A 95 4.81 16.48 -15.38
C TYR A 95 6.28 16.82 -15.07
N TYR A 96 7.20 15.85 -15.25
CA TYR A 96 8.62 16.09 -15.00
C TYR A 96 9.22 17.07 -16.02
N LEU A 97 8.88 16.90 -17.30
CA LEU A 97 9.41 17.74 -18.37
C LEU A 97 9.06 19.22 -18.15
N LEU A 98 7.78 19.52 -17.90
CA LEU A 98 7.27 20.88 -17.78
C LEU A 98 7.69 21.55 -16.46
N LEU A 99 7.52 20.87 -15.33
CA LEU A 99 7.82 21.48 -14.03
C LEU A 99 9.33 21.68 -13.84
N GLU A 100 10.15 20.67 -14.13
CA GLU A 100 11.60 20.83 -14.04
C GLU A 100 12.14 21.80 -15.08
N GLY A 101 11.60 21.80 -16.30
CA GLY A 101 12.06 22.67 -17.38
C GLY A 101 11.78 24.14 -17.13
N LEU A 102 10.56 24.48 -16.72
CA LEU A 102 10.13 25.86 -16.53
C LEU A 102 10.61 26.43 -15.18
N THR A 103 10.52 25.64 -14.12
CA THR A 103 10.71 26.13 -12.75
C THR A 103 11.95 25.57 -12.05
N GLY A 104 12.47 24.42 -12.51
CA GLY A 104 13.50 23.67 -11.78
C GLY A 104 12.97 22.96 -10.54
N TYR A 105 11.66 22.98 -10.30
CA TYR A 105 11.00 22.27 -9.19
C TYR A 105 10.16 21.11 -9.71
N THR A 106 10.03 20.10 -8.88
CA THR A 106 8.89 19.17 -8.85
C THR A 106 8.14 19.43 -7.54
N LEU A 107 6.97 18.80 -7.33
CA LEU A 107 6.21 18.99 -6.11
C LEU A 107 7.03 18.56 -4.87
N GLY A 108 7.68 17.40 -4.93
CA GLY A 108 8.54 16.87 -3.88
C GLY A 108 9.79 17.71 -3.65
N LYS A 109 10.45 18.19 -4.73
CA LYS A 109 11.61 19.10 -4.61
C LYS A 109 11.23 20.43 -3.98
N TYR A 110 10.05 20.96 -4.32
CA TYR A 110 9.52 22.18 -3.71
C TYR A 110 9.30 22.00 -2.20
N LEU A 111 8.68 20.90 -1.77
CA LEU A 111 8.46 20.58 -0.35
C LEU A 111 9.77 20.44 0.42
N LEU A 112 10.79 19.80 -0.17
CA LEU A 112 12.11 19.61 0.46
C LEU A 112 13.07 20.79 0.28
N ARG A 113 12.60 21.88 -0.33
CA ARG A 113 13.34 23.13 -0.55
C ARG A 113 14.66 22.90 -1.29
N ILE A 114 14.61 22.08 -2.34
CA ILE A 114 15.71 21.86 -3.29
C ILE A 114 15.24 22.25 -4.70
N GLN A 115 16.15 22.72 -5.54
CA GLN A 115 15.84 23.19 -6.89
C GLN A 115 16.92 22.74 -7.87
N VAL A 116 16.50 22.36 -9.08
CA VAL A 116 17.38 22.12 -10.22
C VAL A 116 17.69 23.45 -10.90
N VAL A 117 18.97 23.72 -11.13
CA VAL A 117 19.44 24.96 -11.75
C VAL A 117 20.54 24.69 -12.78
N ASN A 118 20.75 25.62 -13.70
CA ASN A 118 21.92 25.64 -14.58
C ASN A 118 23.19 26.09 -13.82
N GLY A 119 24.35 26.15 -14.48
CA GLY A 119 25.62 26.60 -13.87
C GLY A 119 25.57 28.01 -13.24
N GLU A 120 24.67 28.86 -13.71
CA GLU A 120 24.47 30.24 -13.25
C GLU A 120 23.47 30.38 -12.10
N GLY A 121 22.68 29.35 -11.80
CA GLY A 121 21.63 29.39 -10.76
C GLY A 121 20.22 29.74 -11.27
N SER A 122 20.02 29.83 -12.59
CA SER A 122 18.74 30.04 -13.27
C SER A 122 18.02 28.71 -13.55
N SER A 123 16.75 28.78 -13.97
CA SER A 123 16.00 27.57 -14.38
C SER A 123 16.71 26.87 -15.55
N PRO A 124 16.71 25.53 -15.60
CA PRO A 124 17.46 24.76 -16.61
C PRO A 124 16.90 24.88 -18.03
N GLY A 125 15.61 25.18 -18.19
CA GLY A 125 14.94 25.21 -19.50
C GLY A 125 14.47 23.83 -19.97
N ILE A 126 13.57 23.81 -20.95
CA ILE A 126 12.88 22.59 -21.40
C ILE A 126 13.85 21.58 -22.02
N VAL A 127 14.82 22.04 -22.82
CA VAL A 127 15.80 21.15 -23.48
C VAL A 127 16.66 20.40 -22.45
N LYS A 128 17.18 21.10 -21.45
CA LYS A 128 17.97 20.47 -20.37
C LYS A 128 17.11 19.52 -19.53
N SER A 129 15.83 19.87 -19.30
CA SER A 129 14.86 18.99 -18.63
C SER A 129 14.57 17.72 -19.43
N LEU A 130 14.46 17.82 -20.76
CA LEU A 130 14.25 16.68 -21.65
C LEU A 130 15.44 15.71 -21.62
N ILE A 131 16.68 16.23 -21.70
CA ILE A 131 17.91 15.42 -21.60
C ILE A 131 17.92 14.63 -20.28
N ARG A 132 17.60 15.30 -19.16
CA ARG A 132 17.50 14.66 -17.84
C ARG A 132 16.43 13.58 -17.82
N THR A 133 15.25 13.87 -18.36
CA THR A 133 14.10 12.96 -18.36
C THR A 133 14.34 11.74 -19.26
N ALA A 134 15.05 11.90 -20.39
CA ALA A 134 15.44 10.78 -21.25
C ALA A 134 16.44 9.84 -20.52
N ILE A 135 17.41 10.41 -19.82
CA ILE A 135 18.42 9.63 -19.07
C ILE A 135 17.82 8.99 -17.81
N HIS A 136 16.74 9.54 -17.25
CA HIS A 136 16.01 8.91 -16.15
C HIS A 136 15.53 7.49 -16.48
N LEU A 137 15.21 7.17 -17.74
CA LEU A 137 14.82 5.81 -18.14
C LEU A 137 15.91 4.76 -17.88
N VAL A 138 17.17 5.19 -17.84
CA VAL A 138 18.34 4.34 -17.61
C VAL A 138 18.86 4.47 -16.17
N ASP A 139 18.90 5.68 -15.61
CA ASP A 139 19.54 5.98 -14.31
C ASP A 139 18.57 5.86 -13.11
N THR A 140 17.26 6.05 -13.33
CA THR A 140 16.22 6.04 -12.28
C THR A 140 15.04 5.14 -12.68
N ASN A 141 15.34 4.01 -13.35
CA ASN A 141 14.32 3.05 -13.71
C ASN A 141 13.76 2.36 -12.44
N PRO A 142 12.45 2.43 -12.17
CA PRO A 142 11.83 1.73 -11.04
C PRO A 142 12.02 0.20 -11.09
N LEU A 143 12.25 -0.36 -12.28
CA LEU A 143 12.46 -1.80 -12.50
C LEU A 143 13.90 -2.25 -12.19
N VAL A 144 14.87 -1.33 -12.19
CA VAL A 144 16.29 -1.63 -11.96
C VAL A 144 16.72 -0.99 -10.64
N PHE A 145 16.63 -1.76 -9.55
CA PHE A 145 17.23 -1.43 -8.26
C PHE A 145 16.77 -0.11 -7.61
N TRP A 146 15.51 0.31 -7.78
CA TRP A 146 14.88 1.41 -7.01
C TRP A 146 15.69 2.73 -6.97
N GLY A 147 16.44 3.06 -8.03
CA GLY A 147 17.25 4.28 -8.11
C GLY A 147 18.58 4.24 -7.33
N LEU A 148 19.06 3.05 -6.95
CA LEU A 148 20.40 2.84 -6.40
C LEU A 148 21.53 3.37 -7.31
N PRO A 149 21.52 3.18 -8.65
CA PRO A 149 22.56 3.72 -9.54
C PRO A 149 22.67 5.25 -9.45
N ALA A 150 21.54 5.95 -9.47
CA ALA A 150 21.48 7.39 -9.30
C ALA A 150 22.00 7.84 -7.91
N GLY A 151 21.79 7.04 -6.87
CA GLY A 151 22.31 7.31 -5.53
C GLY A 151 23.83 7.19 -5.44
N ILE A 152 24.37 6.11 -6.01
CA ILE A 152 25.81 5.88 -6.11
C ILE A 152 26.48 7.03 -6.87
N CYS A 153 25.93 7.43 -8.02
CA CYS A 153 26.47 8.53 -8.82
C CYS A 153 26.55 9.84 -8.02
N VAL A 154 25.51 10.18 -7.25
CA VAL A 154 25.48 11.39 -6.43
C VAL A 154 26.52 11.34 -5.30
N LEU A 155 26.69 10.19 -4.67
CA LEU A 155 27.65 10.06 -3.57
C LEU A 155 29.10 10.04 -4.09
N ALA A 156 29.35 9.36 -5.21
CA ALA A 156 30.65 9.18 -5.83
C ALA A 156 31.15 10.41 -6.60
N THR A 157 30.25 11.23 -7.15
CA THR A 157 30.66 12.39 -7.95
C THR A 157 31.01 13.59 -7.05
N PRO A 158 32.13 14.31 -7.27
CA PRO A 158 32.51 15.48 -6.47
C PRO A 158 31.45 16.60 -6.47
N LYS A 159 30.76 16.78 -7.60
CA LYS A 159 29.69 17.77 -7.80
C LYS A 159 28.29 17.28 -7.35
N LYS A 160 28.19 16.08 -6.77
CA LYS A 160 26.92 15.47 -6.31
C LYS A 160 25.82 15.38 -7.39
N GLN A 161 26.25 15.18 -8.64
CA GLN A 161 25.40 15.07 -9.82
C GLN A 161 25.07 13.60 -10.14
N ARG A 162 23.88 13.37 -10.70
CA ARG A 162 23.49 12.12 -11.37
C ARG A 162 23.96 12.12 -12.83
N LEU A 163 23.87 10.98 -13.52
CA LEU A 163 24.23 10.88 -14.94
C LEU A 163 23.41 11.86 -15.78
N GLY A 164 22.10 11.96 -15.51
CA GLY A 164 21.23 12.94 -16.18
C GLY A 164 21.57 14.40 -15.86
N ASP A 165 22.03 14.68 -14.63
CA ASP A 165 22.43 16.04 -14.24
C ASP A 165 23.74 16.46 -14.94
N MET A 166 24.68 15.52 -15.06
CA MET A 166 25.96 15.69 -15.74
C MET A 166 25.76 15.96 -17.23
N ALA A 167 24.95 15.13 -17.90
CA ALA A 167 24.68 15.26 -19.33
C ALA A 167 23.97 16.58 -19.68
N ALA A 168 23.12 17.09 -18.79
CA ALA A 168 22.42 18.36 -18.99
C ALA A 168 23.20 19.59 -18.47
N GLY A 169 24.34 19.41 -17.79
CA GLY A 169 25.08 20.50 -17.17
C GLY A 169 24.22 21.25 -16.13
N THR A 170 23.57 20.50 -15.25
CA THR A 170 22.62 21.03 -14.25
C THR A 170 22.99 20.57 -12.85
N TYR A 171 22.58 21.36 -11.85
CA TYR A 171 22.93 21.14 -10.45
C TYR A 171 21.67 21.16 -9.58
N VAL A 172 21.66 20.35 -8.52
CA VAL A 172 20.57 20.37 -7.53
C VAL A 172 21.07 21.03 -6.26
N VAL A 173 20.46 22.16 -5.91
CA VAL A 173 20.90 23.01 -4.80
C VAL A 173 19.79 23.33 -3.81
N LYS A 174 20.15 23.70 -2.59
CA LYS A 174 19.18 24.11 -1.56
C LYS A 174 18.68 25.52 -1.85
N VAL A 175 17.38 25.74 -1.76
CA VAL A 175 16.74 27.03 -2.10
C VAL A 175 17.21 28.20 -1.21
N ARG A 176 17.64 27.91 0.02
CA ARG A 176 18.23 28.91 0.91
C ARG A 176 19.54 29.49 0.35
N ASP A 177 20.34 28.65 -0.33
CA ASP A 177 21.65 29.04 -0.84
C ASP A 177 21.50 29.81 -2.17
N LEU A 178 20.41 29.57 -2.91
CA LEU A 178 20.02 30.37 -4.09
C LEU A 178 19.55 31.79 -3.76
N ARG A 179 18.96 32.00 -2.56
CA ARG A 179 18.54 33.34 -2.13
C ARG A 179 19.72 34.26 -1.85
N ALA A 180 20.82 33.70 -1.33
CA ALA A 180 22.09 34.43 -1.19
C ALA A 180 22.67 34.87 -2.55
N VAL A 181 22.21 34.26 -3.65
CA VAL A 181 22.65 34.50 -5.03
C VAL A 181 21.73 35.50 -5.78
N GLY A 182 20.69 36.06 -5.13
CA GLY A 182 19.94 37.21 -5.67
C GLY A 182 18.71 36.88 -6.54
N ARG A 183 18.11 35.71 -6.41
CA ARG A 183 16.94 35.30 -7.23
C ARG A 183 15.61 35.92 -6.77
N LYS A 184 14.86 36.56 -7.68
CA LYS A 184 13.50 37.11 -7.45
C LYS A 184 12.45 35.99 -7.22
N LYS A 185 11.50 36.24 -6.32
CA LYS A 185 10.41 35.31 -5.96
C LYS A 185 9.37 35.19 -7.08
N THR A 186 9.06 33.97 -7.51
CA THR A 186 7.96 33.67 -8.44
C THR A 186 6.76 33.15 -7.64
N GLY A 187 5.96 34.06 -7.06
CA GLY A 187 4.85 33.71 -6.14
C GLY A 187 3.68 32.98 -6.78
N ILE A 188 3.42 33.20 -8.08
CA ILE A 188 2.30 32.57 -8.81
C ILE A 188 2.50 31.05 -8.95
N PHE A 189 3.74 30.62 -9.23
CA PHE A 189 4.07 29.20 -9.38
C PHE A 189 3.96 28.43 -8.06
N ALA A 190 4.27 29.07 -6.93
CA ALA A 190 4.09 28.47 -5.62
C ALA A 190 2.61 28.14 -5.34
N GLY A 191 1.68 29.05 -5.69
CA GLY A 191 0.25 28.81 -5.55
C GLY A 191 -0.24 27.64 -6.41
N ALA A 192 0.17 27.58 -7.68
CA ALA A 192 -0.20 26.50 -8.60
C ALA A 192 0.34 25.12 -8.13
N ILE A 193 1.59 25.08 -7.65
CA ILE A 193 2.21 23.87 -7.09
C ILE A 193 1.42 23.39 -5.87
N ILE A 194 1.07 24.29 -4.94
CA ILE A 194 0.29 23.94 -3.74
C ILE A 194 -1.09 23.42 -4.14
N LEU A 195 -1.79 24.09 -5.06
CA LEU A 195 -3.10 23.62 -5.53
C LEU A 195 -3.02 22.22 -6.15
N MET A 196 -2.04 21.98 -7.03
CA MET A 196 -1.81 20.65 -7.61
C MET A 196 -1.51 19.58 -6.55
N THR A 197 -0.74 19.90 -5.51
CA THR A 197 -0.49 18.94 -4.41
C THR A 197 -1.76 18.60 -3.65
N ILE A 198 -2.63 19.57 -3.38
CA ILE A 198 -3.89 19.34 -2.67
C ILE A 198 -4.83 18.46 -3.50
N ILE A 199 -5.00 18.79 -4.79
CA ILE A 199 -5.83 17.99 -5.71
C ILE A 199 -5.29 16.56 -5.80
N SER A 200 -3.97 16.41 -5.98
CA SER A 200 -3.31 15.11 -6.03
C SER A 200 -3.51 14.31 -4.74
N ALA A 201 -3.47 14.95 -3.56
CA ALA A 201 -3.69 14.28 -2.29
C ALA A 201 -5.13 13.76 -2.15
N ILE A 202 -6.14 14.52 -2.61
CA ILE A 202 -7.54 14.10 -2.59
C ILE A 202 -7.73 12.82 -3.41
N PHE A 203 -7.25 12.80 -4.66
CA PHE A 203 -7.37 11.62 -5.52
C PHE A 203 -6.56 10.43 -5.00
N ALA A 204 -5.41 10.67 -4.36
CA ALA A 204 -4.63 9.63 -3.71
C ALA A 204 -5.41 8.94 -2.59
N VAL A 205 -6.05 9.72 -1.71
CA VAL A 205 -6.89 9.17 -0.63
C VAL A 205 -8.06 8.37 -1.21
N SER A 206 -8.73 8.87 -2.25
CA SER A 206 -9.82 8.15 -2.91
C SER A 206 -9.36 6.84 -3.55
N LEU A 207 -8.21 6.83 -4.22
CA LEU A 207 -7.67 5.61 -4.85
C LEU A 207 -7.27 4.58 -3.80
N ILE A 208 -6.55 5.00 -2.76
CA ILE A 208 -6.15 4.13 -1.64
C ILE A 208 -7.39 3.53 -0.97
N SER A 209 -8.42 4.34 -0.70
CA SER A 209 -9.68 3.86 -0.12
C SER A 209 -10.37 2.82 -1.01
N SER A 210 -10.40 3.04 -2.33
CA SER A 210 -10.95 2.08 -3.29
C SER A 210 -10.18 0.77 -3.30
N LEU A 211 -8.84 0.82 -3.25
CA LEU A 211 -7.99 -0.36 -3.21
C LEU A 211 -8.19 -1.14 -1.90
N ILE A 212 -8.24 -0.44 -0.75
CA ILE A 212 -8.53 -1.06 0.55
C ILE A 212 -9.89 -1.74 0.49
N THR A 213 -10.93 -1.06 0.02
CA THR A 213 -12.28 -1.63 -0.05
C THR A 213 -12.34 -2.89 -0.90
N GLN A 214 -11.59 -2.92 -2.02
CA GLN A 214 -11.50 -4.08 -2.89
C GLN A 214 -10.78 -5.26 -2.22
N VAL A 215 -9.69 -4.99 -1.49
CA VAL A 215 -8.96 -6.00 -0.72
C VAL A 215 -9.78 -6.50 0.46
N THR A 216 -10.56 -5.62 1.11
CA THR A 216 -11.35 -5.98 2.29
C THR A 216 -12.73 -6.54 1.98
N LYS A 217 -13.03 -6.84 0.70
CA LYS A 217 -14.31 -7.41 0.32
C LYS A 217 -14.47 -8.80 1.00
N PRO A 218 -15.59 -9.06 1.69
CA PRO A 218 -15.85 -10.38 2.23
C PRO A 218 -15.97 -11.43 1.14
N ASP A 219 -15.45 -12.62 1.41
CA ASP A 219 -15.54 -13.79 0.54
C ASP A 219 -16.69 -14.68 0.98
N VAL A 220 -17.35 -15.30 -0.01
CA VAL A 220 -18.43 -16.25 0.20
C VAL A 220 -17.86 -17.66 0.10
N PHE A 221 -18.04 -18.42 1.18
CA PHE A 221 -17.62 -19.80 1.31
C PHE A 221 -18.84 -20.70 1.21
N VAL A 222 -18.98 -21.35 0.07
CA VAL A 222 -20.04 -22.33 -0.21
C VAL A 222 -19.63 -23.72 0.28
N SER A 223 -20.60 -24.52 0.73
CA SER A 223 -20.46 -25.93 1.10
C SER A 223 -20.03 -26.81 -0.08
N LYS A 224 -19.54 -28.03 0.22
CA LYS A 224 -19.07 -28.99 -0.81
C LYS A 224 -20.16 -29.40 -1.81
N ASP A 225 -21.42 -29.33 -1.41
CA ASP A 225 -22.61 -29.71 -2.16
C ASP A 225 -23.40 -28.52 -2.74
N ASP A 226 -22.84 -27.31 -2.63
CA ASP A 226 -23.44 -26.04 -3.09
C ASP A 226 -24.80 -25.67 -2.46
N GLN A 227 -25.19 -26.29 -1.35
CA GLN A 227 -26.49 -26.04 -0.69
C GLN A 227 -26.46 -24.93 0.35
N PHE A 228 -25.31 -24.62 0.94
CA PHE A 228 -25.20 -23.65 2.04
C PHE A 228 -23.97 -22.77 1.86
N GLU A 229 -24.02 -21.57 2.44
CA GLU A 229 -22.88 -20.66 2.39
C GLU A 229 -22.75 -19.82 3.66
N VAL A 230 -21.51 -19.39 3.92
CA VAL A 230 -21.17 -18.37 4.91
C VAL A 230 -20.30 -17.30 4.26
N THR A 231 -20.40 -16.06 4.72
CA THR A 231 -19.58 -14.93 4.29
C THR A 231 -18.60 -14.56 5.38
N ALA A 232 -17.30 -14.58 5.07
CA ALA A 232 -16.26 -14.18 6.01
C ALA A 232 -15.36 -13.06 5.44
N PRO A 233 -14.70 -12.26 6.30
CA PRO A 233 -13.74 -11.26 5.84
C PRO A 233 -12.61 -11.85 5.01
N TRP A 234 -12.00 -11.03 4.15
CA TRP A 234 -10.84 -11.36 3.29
C TRP A 234 -9.65 -12.06 3.99
N SER A 235 -9.56 -11.93 5.32
CA SER A 235 -8.51 -12.54 6.14
C SER A 235 -8.77 -14.01 6.49
N TRP A 236 -9.90 -14.56 6.07
CA TRP A 236 -10.27 -15.96 6.23
C TRP A 236 -9.98 -16.76 4.95
N SER A 237 -9.64 -18.03 5.12
CA SER A 237 -9.29 -18.94 4.03
C SER A 237 -9.84 -20.33 4.30
N ARG A 238 -10.08 -21.13 3.25
CA ARG A 238 -10.54 -22.52 3.40
C ARG A 238 -9.42 -23.41 3.93
N ASP A 239 -9.76 -24.27 4.89
CA ASP A 239 -8.86 -25.30 5.38
C ASP A 239 -9.63 -26.52 5.90
N TYR A 240 -9.68 -27.59 5.11
CA TYR A 240 -10.37 -28.83 5.48
C TYR A 240 -9.52 -29.77 6.35
N THR A 241 -8.25 -29.47 6.64
CA THR A 241 -7.45 -30.33 7.52
C THR A 241 -7.87 -30.22 9.00
N ILE A 242 -8.69 -29.22 9.33
CA ILE A 242 -9.23 -29.01 10.67
C ILE A 242 -10.32 -30.05 10.99
N ASN A 243 -11.19 -30.31 10.01
CA ASN A 243 -12.24 -31.31 10.07
C ASN A 243 -12.60 -31.70 8.63
N GLU A 244 -12.27 -32.95 8.26
CA GLU A 244 -12.46 -33.45 6.89
C GLU A 244 -13.94 -33.63 6.55
N ASP A 245 -14.78 -33.89 7.55
CA ASP A 245 -16.22 -34.13 7.42
C ASP A 245 -17.01 -32.82 7.30
N ALA A 246 -16.41 -31.67 7.63
CA ALA A 246 -17.07 -30.38 7.53
C ALA A 246 -17.46 -30.02 6.08
N ASP A 247 -18.69 -29.53 5.91
CA ASP A 247 -19.19 -29.00 4.64
C ASP A 247 -18.48 -27.69 4.28
N ILE A 248 -18.29 -26.85 5.29
CA ILE A 248 -17.52 -25.61 5.20
C ILE A 248 -16.50 -25.64 6.32
N SER A 249 -15.22 -25.43 5.98
CA SER A 249 -14.16 -25.28 6.97
C SER A 249 -13.27 -24.10 6.60
N ILE A 250 -13.25 -23.09 7.46
CA ILE A 250 -12.50 -21.84 7.25
C ILE A 250 -11.69 -21.47 8.48
N LYS A 251 -10.53 -20.86 8.24
CA LYS A 251 -9.65 -20.35 9.28
C LYS A 251 -9.13 -18.96 8.97
N ASN A 252 -8.82 -18.23 10.03
CA ASN A 252 -7.98 -17.06 10.00
C ASN A 252 -6.67 -17.39 10.70
N GLU A 253 -5.61 -17.62 9.91
CA GLU A 253 -4.30 -18.04 10.40
C GLU A 253 -3.62 -16.96 11.26
N PHE A 254 -3.77 -15.69 10.88
CA PHE A 254 -3.15 -14.58 11.61
C PHE A 254 -3.72 -14.37 13.01
N THR A 255 -4.99 -14.71 13.23
CA THR A 255 -5.68 -14.49 14.51
C THR A 255 -6.04 -15.77 15.25
N GLU A 256 -5.75 -16.93 14.65
CA GLU A 256 -6.04 -18.29 15.14
C GLU A 256 -7.51 -18.41 15.54
N ARG A 257 -8.35 -18.22 14.53
CA ARG A 257 -9.81 -18.35 14.63
C ARG A 257 -10.26 -19.34 13.58
N TYR A 258 -11.26 -20.12 13.95
CA TYR A 258 -11.72 -21.23 13.14
C TYR A 258 -13.24 -21.23 13.12
N LEU A 259 -13.81 -21.63 11.99
CA LEU A 259 -15.24 -21.85 11.86
C LEU A 259 -15.45 -23.04 10.94
N ILE A 260 -16.26 -23.99 11.40
CA ILE A 260 -16.76 -25.10 10.57
C ILE A 260 -18.28 -25.13 10.58
N VAL A 261 -18.84 -25.65 9.50
CA VAL A 261 -20.26 -25.96 9.36
C VAL A 261 -20.38 -27.43 8.99
N LEU A 262 -21.21 -28.15 9.74
CA LEU A 262 -21.62 -29.51 9.46
C LEU A 262 -23.15 -29.52 9.34
N SER A 263 -23.67 -30.20 8.34
CA SER A 263 -25.09 -30.24 8.00
C SER A 263 -25.55 -31.69 7.90
N GLU A 264 -26.68 -31.99 8.54
CA GLU A 264 -27.23 -33.34 8.59
C GLU A 264 -28.69 -33.28 8.10
N PRO A 265 -29.09 -34.09 7.11
CA PRO A 265 -30.45 -34.13 6.61
C PRO A 265 -31.44 -34.48 7.72
N LYS A 266 -32.60 -33.82 7.76
CA LYS A 266 -33.66 -34.17 8.72
C LYS A 266 -34.18 -35.59 8.54
N SER A 267 -34.02 -36.19 7.35
CA SER A 267 -34.38 -37.58 7.08
C SER A 267 -33.58 -38.59 7.90
N ASP A 268 -32.44 -38.19 8.43
CA ASP A 268 -31.54 -39.08 9.18
C ASP A 268 -31.95 -39.17 10.67
N PHE A 269 -32.93 -38.35 11.07
CA PHE A 269 -33.46 -38.28 12.43
C PHE A 269 -34.91 -38.78 12.50
N ASP A 270 -35.36 -39.07 13.73
CA ASP A 270 -36.77 -39.31 13.99
C ASP A 270 -37.58 -38.04 13.65
N SER A 271 -38.77 -38.22 13.06
CA SER A 271 -39.68 -37.11 12.71
C SER A 271 -40.10 -36.23 13.90
N SER A 272 -39.96 -36.72 15.13
CA SER A 272 -40.23 -35.99 16.37
C SER A 272 -39.05 -35.16 16.87
N MET A 273 -37.87 -35.28 16.24
CA MET A 273 -36.65 -34.58 16.61
C MET A 273 -36.88 -33.07 16.66
N THR A 274 -36.48 -32.46 17.77
CA THR A 274 -36.55 -31.01 17.97
C THR A 274 -35.17 -30.36 17.90
N LEU A 275 -35.12 -29.07 17.58
CA LEU A 275 -33.87 -28.29 17.65
C LEU A 275 -33.23 -28.30 19.05
N GLN A 276 -34.04 -28.42 20.10
CA GLN A 276 -33.55 -28.50 21.48
C GLN A 276 -32.84 -29.83 21.75
N GLU A 277 -33.39 -30.95 21.28
CA GLU A 277 -32.77 -32.28 21.37
C GLU A 277 -31.51 -32.34 20.51
N TYR A 278 -31.57 -31.82 19.28
CA TYR A 278 -30.39 -31.70 18.42
C TYR A 278 -29.26 -30.94 19.11
N LYS A 279 -29.58 -29.79 19.72
CA LYS A 279 -28.63 -29.02 20.53
C LYS A 279 -28.02 -29.81 21.68
N GLN A 280 -28.78 -30.69 22.34
CA GLN A 280 -28.26 -31.52 23.43
C GLN A 280 -27.29 -32.59 22.91
N ILE A 281 -27.58 -33.22 21.78
CA ILE A 281 -26.69 -34.18 21.12
C ILE A 281 -25.36 -33.50 20.76
N ILE A 282 -25.42 -32.37 20.07
CA ILE A 282 -24.23 -31.63 19.65
C ILE A 282 -23.41 -31.14 20.85
N GLN A 283 -24.08 -30.60 21.89
CA GLN A 283 -23.39 -30.20 23.11
C GLN A 283 -22.65 -31.37 23.74
N GLY A 284 -23.32 -32.53 23.91
CA GLY A 284 -22.70 -33.72 24.49
C GLY A 284 -21.52 -34.24 23.68
N HIS A 285 -21.62 -34.21 22.34
CA HIS A 285 -20.53 -34.62 21.46
C HIS A 285 -19.28 -33.74 21.65
N ILE A 286 -19.44 -32.42 21.65
CA ILE A 286 -18.30 -31.49 21.82
C ILE A 286 -17.72 -31.60 23.23
N GLU A 287 -18.57 -31.65 24.27
CA GLU A 287 -18.11 -31.77 25.66
C GLU A 287 -17.30 -33.06 25.88
N SER A 288 -17.64 -34.15 25.19
CA SER A 288 -16.89 -35.40 25.28
C SER A 288 -15.45 -35.30 24.75
N GLY A 289 -15.18 -34.35 23.85
CA GLY A 289 -13.85 -34.09 23.30
C GLY A 289 -13.04 -33.04 24.07
N LEU A 290 -13.59 -32.47 25.15
CA LEU A 290 -12.96 -31.39 25.93
C LEU A 290 -12.54 -31.86 27.31
N THR A 291 -11.35 -31.43 27.73
CA THR A 291 -10.94 -31.55 29.14
C THR A 291 -11.62 -30.43 29.96
N THR A 292 -12.29 -30.80 31.04
CA THR A 292 -13.00 -29.87 31.97
C THR A 292 -13.98 -28.90 31.28
N PRO A 293 -15.00 -29.40 30.55
CA PRO A 293 -15.92 -28.54 29.84
C PRO A 293 -16.78 -27.69 30.78
N GLU A 294 -16.91 -26.41 30.44
CA GLU A 294 -17.80 -25.45 31.09
C GLU A 294 -18.77 -24.87 30.06
N SER A 295 -20.06 -25.14 30.24
CA SER A 295 -21.12 -24.62 29.35
C SER A 295 -21.64 -23.28 29.83
N GLY A 296 -21.67 -22.31 28.92
CA GLY A 296 -22.39 -21.05 29.08
C GLY A 296 -23.89 -21.21 28.91
N LYS A 297 -24.62 -20.10 29.11
CA LYS A 297 -26.08 -20.05 28.90
C LYS A 297 -26.43 -20.20 27.42
N ALA A 298 -27.42 -21.05 27.14
CA ALA A 298 -28.02 -21.15 25.83
C ALA A 298 -29.02 -20.01 25.59
N SER A 299 -29.07 -19.49 24.37
CA SER A 299 -29.98 -18.44 23.93
C SER A 299 -30.63 -18.83 22.61
N ASN A 300 -31.96 -18.70 22.54
CA ASN A 300 -32.69 -18.83 21.28
C ASN A 300 -32.46 -17.57 20.44
N ILE A 301 -32.03 -17.75 19.20
CA ILE A 301 -31.73 -16.69 18.24
C ILE A 301 -32.34 -17.03 16.88
N VAL A 302 -32.22 -16.11 15.94
CA VAL A 302 -32.60 -16.31 14.54
C VAL A 302 -31.40 -15.99 13.67
N VAL A 303 -31.02 -16.93 12.80
CA VAL A 303 -29.92 -16.78 11.84
C VAL A 303 -30.52 -16.74 10.44
N ASN A 304 -30.48 -15.56 9.78
CA ASN A 304 -31.06 -15.35 8.44
C ASN A 304 -32.50 -15.87 8.25
N GLY A 305 -33.33 -15.78 9.30
CA GLY A 305 -34.73 -16.23 9.29
C GLY A 305 -34.93 -17.66 9.79
N TYR A 306 -33.87 -18.43 10.03
CA TYR A 306 -33.94 -19.78 10.57
C TYR A 306 -33.85 -19.78 12.11
N PRO A 307 -34.69 -20.57 12.81
CA PRO A 307 -34.58 -20.75 14.26
C PRO A 307 -33.24 -21.41 14.61
N ALA A 308 -32.60 -20.90 15.65
CA ALA A 308 -31.27 -21.35 16.05
C ALA A 308 -31.06 -21.23 17.57
N ILE A 309 -30.19 -22.07 18.12
CA ILE A 309 -29.79 -22.02 19.53
C ILE A 309 -28.29 -21.79 19.61
N GLU A 310 -27.90 -20.67 20.22
CA GLU A 310 -26.50 -20.34 20.49
C GLU A 310 -26.12 -20.69 21.93
N PHE A 311 -24.96 -21.29 22.12
CA PHE A 311 -24.34 -21.46 23.44
C PHE A 311 -22.81 -21.41 23.31
N THR A 312 -22.12 -21.27 24.43
CA THR A 312 -20.66 -21.29 24.46
C THR A 312 -20.16 -22.46 25.27
N LEU A 313 -19.06 -23.06 24.84
CA LEU A 313 -18.36 -24.10 25.59
C LEU A 313 -16.92 -23.67 25.78
N LYS A 314 -16.45 -23.66 27.02
CA LYS A 314 -15.04 -23.48 27.35
C LYS A 314 -14.47 -24.85 27.73
N GLY A 315 -13.26 -25.14 27.30
CA GLY A 315 -12.57 -26.37 27.68
C GLY A 315 -11.11 -26.33 27.24
N GLU A 316 -10.43 -27.45 27.36
CA GLU A 316 -9.05 -27.60 26.94
C GLU A 316 -8.92 -28.73 25.90
N VAL A 317 -8.13 -28.46 24.86
CA VAL A 317 -7.73 -29.43 23.82
C VAL A 317 -6.20 -29.43 23.80
N GLU A 318 -5.57 -30.59 24.02
CA GLU A 318 -4.10 -30.70 24.10
C GLU A 318 -3.47 -29.63 25.02
N ASP A 319 -3.98 -29.53 26.26
CA ASP A 319 -3.58 -28.53 27.28
C ASP A 319 -3.74 -27.05 26.86
N THR A 320 -4.46 -26.81 25.76
CA THR A 320 -4.69 -25.46 25.24
C THR A 320 -6.12 -25.02 25.50
N PRO A 321 -6.34 -23.95 26.30
CA PRO A 321 -7.67 -23.49 26.63
C PRO A 321 -8.34 -22.81 25.43
N VAL A 322 -9.46 -23.38 25.02
CA VAL A 322 -10.25 -22.96 23.86
C VAL A 322 -11.65 -22.55 24.29
N MET A 323 -12.26 -21.69 23.49
CA MET A 323 -13.64 -21.24 23.68
C MET A 323 -14.38 -21.39 22.36
N TYR A 324 -15.41 -22.23 22.39
CA TYR A 324 -16.34 -22.46 21.31
C TYR A 324 -17.57 -21.56 21.46
N ASN A 325 -18.00 -20.99 20.35
CA ASN A 325 -19.33 -20.48 20.12
C ASN A 325 -20.03 -21.47 19.18
N VAL A 326 -20.98 -22.20 19.73
CA VAL A 326 -21.74 -23.23 19.01
C VAL A 326 -23.09 -22.66 18.67
N THR A 327 -23.55 -22.88 17.44
CA THR A 327 -24.92 -22.58 17.05
C THR A 327 -25.51 -23.75 16.30
N THR A 328 -26.60 -24.30 16.82
CA THR A 328 -27.44 -25.22 16.07
C THR A 328 -28.52 -24.45 15.33
N ILE A 329 -28.75 -24.78 14.06
CA ILE A 329 -29.70 -24.09 13.18
C ILE A 329 -30.61 -25.14 12.57
N GLU A 330 -31.91 -24.85 12.52
CA GLU A 330 -32.90 -25.69 11.88
C GLU A 330 -33.40 -25.03 10.59
N THR A 331 -33.14 -25.68 9.45
CA THR A 331 -33.71 -25.32 8.15
C THR A 331 -34.86 -26.27 7.80
N PRO A 332 -35.60 -26.04 6.70
CA PRO A 332 -36.66 -26.96 6.28
C PRO A 332 -36.17 -28.38 6.00
N SER A 333 -34.93 -28.51 5.50
CA SER A 333 -34.36 -29.77 4.98
C SER A 333 -33.32 -30.40 5.94
N HIS A 334 -32.62 -29.60 6.73
CA HIS A 334 -31.45 -30.05 7.50
C HIS A 334 -31.42 -29.48 8.93
N TYR A 335 -30.64 -30.14 9.79
CA TYR A 335 -30.07 -29.54 10.98
C TYR A 335 -28.61 -29.18 10.71
N HIS A 336 -28.17 -28.02 11.20
CA HIS A 336 -26.80 -27.55 11.03
C HIS A 336 -26.17 -27.25 12.36
N GLN A 337 -24.87 -27.48 12.46
CA GLN A 337 -24.03 -26.98 13.54
C GLN A 337 -22.95 -26.05 12.96
N VAL A 338 -22.97 -24.80 13.41
CA VAL A 338 -21.91 -23.83 13.13
C VAL A 338 -21.04 -23.74 14.37
N LEU A 339 -19.81 -24.23 14.25
CA LEU A 339 -18.82 -24.28 15.33
C LEU A 339 -17.75 -23.24 15.06
N ALA A 340 -17.70 -22.19 15.88
CA ALA A 340 -16.69 -21.15 15.77
C ALA A 340 -15.83 -21.11 17.04
N TRP A 341 -14.51 -21.17 16.93
CA TRP A 341 -13.64 -21.19 18.11
C TRP A 341 -12.32 -20.44 17.93
N THR A 342 -11.72 -20.15 19.07
CA THR A 342 -10.39 -19.55 19.23
C THR A 342 -9.90 -19.82 20.65
N TYR A 343 -8.67 -19.43 20.98
CA TYR A 343 -8.18 -19.53 22.36
C TYR A 343 -9.04 -18.72 23.32
N ALA A 344 -9.26 -19.25 24.52
CA ALA A 344 -10.11 -18.62 25.53
C ALA A 344 -9.69 -17.17 25.86
N SER A 345 -8.38 -16.90 25.89
CA SER A 345 -7.82 -15.56 26.12
C SER A 345 -8.16 -14.54 25.02
N ARG A 346 -8.51 -15.01 23.81
CA ARG A 346 -8.82 -14.17 22.64
C ARG A 346 -10.30 -14.08 22.33
N TYR A 347 -11.14 -14.86 23.01
CA TYR A 347 -12.56 -14.94 22.69
C TYR A 347 -13.29 -13.60 22.87
N GLY A 348 -13.00 -12.87 23.95
CA GLY A 348 -13.66 -11.58 24.24
C GLY A 348 -13.55 -10.56 23.10
N ARG A 349 -12.39 -10.50 22.42
CA ARG A 349 -12.17 -9.63 21.25
C ARG A 349 -12.62 -10.23 19.92
N SER A 350 -12.86 -11.54 19.86
CA SER A 350 -13.18 -12.25 18.61
C SER A 350 -14.67 -12.59 18.47
N GLN A 351 -15.43 -12.65 19.58
CA GLN A 351 -16.81 -13.12 19.56
C GLN A 351 -17.66 -12.36 18.56
N GLN A 352 -17.48 -11.04 18.42
CA GLN A 352 -18.31 -10.23 17.54
C GLN A 352 -18.09 -10.59 16.07
N GLU A 353 -16.86 -10.89 15.69
CA GLU A 353 -16.52 -11.31 14.32
C GLU A 353 -17.05 -12.72 14.04
N LEU A 354 -16.81 -13.68 14.95
CA LEU A 354 -17.29 -15.06 14.81
C LEU A 354 -18.82 -15.10 14.68
N ARG A 355 -19.52 -14.34 15.52
CA ARG A 355 -20.99 -14.20 15.45
C ARG A 355 -21.45 -13.56 14.14
N LYS A 356 -20.71 -12.59 13.59
CA LYS A 356 -21.04 -11.98 12.29
C LYS A 356 -20.93 -12.99 11.15
N ILE A 357 -19.87 -13.82 11.14
CA ILE A 357 -19.69 -14.86 10.13
C ILE A 357 -20.80 -15.91 10.27
N ARG A 358 -21.05 -16.41 11.49
CA ARG A 358 -22.15 -17.35 11.77
C ARG A 358 -23.52 -16.79 11.37
N ASN A 359 -23.79 -15.51 11.64
CA ASN A 359 -25.05 -14.86 11.25
C ASN A 359 -25.23 -14.73 9.73
N SER A 360 -24.16 -14.84 8.94
CA SER A 360 -24.23 -14.82 7.49
C SER A 360 -24.62 -16.17 6.87
N PHE A 361 -24.66 -17.24 7.68
CA PHE A 361 -25.08 -18.57 7.24
C PHE A 361 -26.46 -18.53 6.56
N ARG A 362 -26.56 -19.15 5.39
CA ARG A 362 -27.84 -19.32 4.67
C ARG A 362 -27.82 -20.50 3.72
N GLU A 363 -29.01 -20.99 3.41
CA GLU A 363 -29.26 -21.94 2.33
C GLU A 363 -29.22 -21.22 0.97
N VAL A 364 -28.54 -21.83 0.00
CA VAL A 364 -28.46 -21.37 -1.38
C VAL A 364 -29.74 -21.82 -2.07
N LYS A 365 -30.61 -20.86 -2.43
CA LYS A 365 -31.81 -21.15 -3.21
C LYS A 365 -31.43 -21.31 -4.67
N HIS A 366 -31.63 -22.51 -5.22
CA HIS A 366 -31.62 -22.74 -6.66
C HIS A 366 -32.94 -22.37 -7.33
#